data_AF-A0AA88H5E0-F1
#
_entry.id   AF-A0AA88H5E0-F1
#
_cell.length_a   1.000
_cell.length_b   1.000
_cell.length_c   1.000
_cell.angle_alpha   90.00
_cell.angle_beta   90.00
_cell.angle_gamma   90.00
#
_symmetry.space_group_name_H-M   'P 1'
#
loop_
_entity.id
_entity.type
_entity.pdbx_description
1 polymer ?
#
loop_
_entity_poly.entity_id
_entity_poly.type
_entity_poly.pdbx_seq_one_letter_code
_entity_poly.pdbx_strand_id
1 'polypeptide(L)'
;MVYLPRSLSHHHTVVVEQLESVFSLILEKKTFPSDWKASVIIPVFKKGDQCDSSNYRGMPLMDMATKVIVMILFKRFKEAWDERTCKISTDFEEAEVALTMLFALFSNSADDIDALAAYLATAQAMLNGIAHFSQLLGLKINMAKIKVMDLKIQFCYQLVPYGQELEKVDSFAYLGLRIDPRGGCDQDVQNRINKAQTIFS
;
A
#
# COMPACT_ATOMS: atom_id res chain seq x y z
N MET A 1 -27.26 17.61 -13.27
CA MET A 1 -26.33 18.21 -14.24
C MET A 1 -25.83 19.52 -13.64
N VAL A 2 -24.64 19.53 -13.05
CA VAL A 2 -24.08 20.75 -12.41
C VAL A 2 -23.49 21.60 -13.52
N TYR A 3 -24.01 22.81 -13.71
CA TYR A 3 -23.54 23.76 -14.72
C TYR A 3 -22.24 24.41 -14.22
N LEU A 4 -21.09 23.97 -14.74
CA LEU A 4 -19.81 24.64 -14.52
C LEU A 4 -19.68 25.84 -15.50
N PRO A 5 -19.35 27.05 -15.01
CA PRO A 5 -19.15 28.24 -15.85
C PRO A 5 -18.15 28.02 -17.00
N ARG A 6 -18.46 28.51 -18.21
CA ARG A 6 -17.59 28.43 -19.42
C ARG A 6 -16.20 29.06 -19.27
N SER A 7 -15.98 29.90 -18.27
CA SER A 7 -14.66 30.46 -17.94
C SER A 7 -13.74 29.42 -17.32
N LEU A 8 -14.27 28.46 -16.55
CA LEU A 8 -13.48 27.41 -15.90
C LEU A 8 -12.97 26.36 -16.91
N SER A 9 -13.69 26.13 -18.02
CA SER A 9 -13.28 25.10 -18.99
C SER A 9 -11.96 25.42 -19.69
N HIS A 10 -11.69 26.69 -20.04
CA HIS A 10 -10.43 27.10 -20.68
C HIS A 10 -9.22 26.97 -19.73
N HIS A 11 -9.39 27.32 -18.45
CA HIS A 11 -8.31 27.21 -17.47
C HIS A 11 -7.93 25.76 -17.18
N HIS A 12 -8.90 24.84 -17.14
CA HIS A 12 -8.61 23.42 -17.00
C HIS A 12 -7.81 22.87 -18.20
N THR A 13 -8.14 23.28 -19.43
CA THR A 13 -7.41 22.84 -20.63
C THR A 13 -5.95 23.29 -20.60
N VAL A 14 -5.68 24.55 -20.26
CA VAL A 14 -4.30 25.08 -20.19
C VAL A 14 -3.47 24.36 -19.13
N VAL A 15 -4.05 24.09 -17.96
CA VAL A 15 -3.35 23.36 -16.88
C VAL A 15 -3.05 21.91 -17.29
N VAL A 16 -4.00 21.25 -17.98
CA VAL A 16 -3.80 19.87 -18.47
C VAL A 16 -2.69 19.82 -19.52
N GLU A 17 -2.67 20.75 -20.48
CA GLU A 17 -1.63 20.82 -21.52
C GLU A 17 -0.24 21.05 -20.92
N GLN A 18 -0.14 21.93 -19.91
CA GLN A 18 1.13 22.17 -19.21
C GLN A 18 1.58 20.94 -18.42
N LEU A 19 0.67 20.27 -17.71
CA LEU A 19 0.99 19.04 -17.00
C LEU A 19 1.39 17.92 -17.96
N GLU A 20 0.72 17.78 -19.10
CA GLU A 20 1.05 16.78 -20.13
C GLU A 20 2.46 17.02 -20.70
N SER A 21 2.81 18.27 -20.97
CA SER A 21 4.15 18.66 -21.43
C SER A 21 5.22 18.29 -20.40
N VAL A 22 4.99 18.65 -19.12
CA VAL A 22 5.92 18.33 -18.02
C VAL A 22 6.03 16.82 -17.81
N PHE A 23 4.91 16.09 -17.84
CA PHE A 23 4.91 14.64 -17.66
C PHE A 23 5.64 13.94 -18.82
N SER A 24 5.43 14.39 -20.05
CA SER A 24 6.14 13.87 -21.23
C SER A 24 7.66 14.05 -21.09
N LEU A 25 8.08 15.23 -20.63
CA LEU A 25 9.50 15.52 -20.35
C LEU A 25 10.07 14.61 -19.25
N ILE A 26 9.29 14.35 -18.19
CA ILE A 26 9.69 13.44 -17.10
C ILE A 26 9.83 12.00 -17.64
N LEU A 27 8.91 11.54 -18.48
CA LEU A 27 8.96 10.21 -19.09
C LEU A 27 10.16 10.05 -20.02
N GLU A 28 10.45 11.07 -20.83
CA GLU A 28 11.59 11.08 -21.76
C GLU A 28 12.92 11.11 -21.01
N LYS A 29 13.07 12.05 -20.07
CA LYS A 29 14.32 12.26 -19.32
C LYS A 29 14.49 11.33 -18.12
N LYS A 30 13.47 10.54 -17.78
CA LYS A 30 13.44 9.61 -16.63
C LYS A 30 13.85 10.27 -15.31
N THR A 31 13.55 11.56 -15.16
CA THR A 31 13.98 12.37 -14.01
C THR A 31 12.83 13.25 -13.54
N PHE A 32 12.59 13.22 -12.24
CA PHE A 32 11.62 14.10 -11.59
C PHE A 32 12.27 15.44 -11.22
N PRO A 33 11.53 16.57 -11.33
CA PRO A 33 11.95 17.84 -10.76
C PRO A 33 12.33 17.67 -9.28
N SER A 34 13.36 18.39 -8.81
CA SER A 34 13.81 18.32 -7.42
C SER A 34 12.70 18.66 -6.44
N ASP A 35 11.90 19.67 -6.76
CA ASP A 35 10.88 20.21 -5.87
C ASP A 35 9.73 19.22 -5.65
N TRP A 36 9.50 18.36 -6.64
CA TRP A 36 8.49 17.29 -6.62
C TRP A 36 8.91 16.09 -5.76
N LYS A 37 10.19 16.03 -5.36
CA LYS A 37 10.74 15.03 -4.44
C LYS A 37 10.63 15.49 -2.97
N ALA A 38 10.36 16.76 -2.73
CA ALA A 38 10.15 17.28 -1.38
C ALA A 38 8.72 16.98 -0.90
N SER A 39 8.56 16.72 0.40
CA SER A 39 7.24 16.60 1.03
C SER A 39 7.26 17.28 2.40
N VAL A 40 6.12 17.85 2.79
CA VAL A 40 5.92 18.41 4.13
C VAL A 40 5.32 17.33 5.01
N ILE A 41 5.95 17.00 6.14
CA ILE A 41 5.41 16.01 7.08
C ILE A 41 4.42 16.70 8.03
N ILE A 42 3.15 16.28 7.96
CA ILE A 42 2.10 16.75 8.87
C ILE A 42 1.91 15.70 9.97
N PRO A 43 2.06 16.05 11.26
CA PRO A 43 1.77 15.13 12.34
C PRO A 43 0.26 14.92 12.47
N VAL A 44 -0.19 13.67 12.41
CA VAL A 44 -1.58 13.25 12.59
C VAL A 44 -1.68 12.47 13.89
N PHE A 45 -2.52 12.95 14.82
CA PHE A 45 -2.70 12.28 16.10
C PHE A 45 -3.32 10.88 15.92
N LYS A 46 -2.74 9.87 16.58
CA LYS A 46 -3.20 8.48 16.50
C LYS A 46 -4.07 8.09 17.70
N LYS A 47 -3.49 8.00 18.89
CA LYS A 47 -4.16 7.61 20.15
C LYS A 47 -3.25 7.88 21.35
N GLY A 48 -3.81 7.96 22.57
CA GLY A 48 -3.04 8.12 23.81
C GLY A 48 -2.96 9.57 24.27
N ASP A 49 -1.86 9.96 24.89
CA ASP A 49 -1.62 11.34 25.34
C ASP A 49 -1.21 12.23 24.16
N GLN A 50 -1.86 13.39 24.01
CA GLN A 50 -1.56 14.38 22.97
C GLN A 50 -0.25 15.15 23.25
N CYS A 51 0.27 15.11 24.47
CA CYS A 51 1.57 15.74 24.79
C CYS A 51 2.77 14.87 24.41
N ASP A 52 2.56 13.58 24.12
CA ASP A 52 3.61 12.65 23.73
C ASP A 52 3.71 12.55 22.19
N SER A 53 4.84 13.00 21.64
CA SER A 53 5.10 12.97 20.20
C SER A 53 5.05 11.56 19.58
N SER A 54 5.28 10.49 20.36
CA SER A 54 5.21 9.10 19.86
C SER A 54 3.78 8.67 19.51
N ASN A 55 2.78 9.41 19.97
CA ASN A 55 1.36 9.18 19.69
C ASN A 55 0.87 9.84 18.38
N TYR A 56 1.77 10.48 17.63
CA TYR A 56 1.50 11.06 16.32
C TYR A 56 2.12 10.21 15.21
N ARG A 57 1.44 10.15 14.07
CA ARG A 57 1.96 9.60 12.82
C ARG A 57 2.33 10.74 11.89
N GLY A 58 3.55 10.72 11.35
CA GLY A 58 3.91 11.63 10.26
C GLY A 58 3.19 11.22 8.98
N MET A 59 2.39 12.13 8.41
CA MET A 59 1.79 11.97 7.09
C MET A 59 2.51 12.92 6.13
N PRO A 60 3.31 12.42 5.18
CA PRO A 60 3.91 13.29 4.18
C PRO A 60 2.82 13.86 3.27
N LEU A 61 2.89 15.16 2.99
CA LEU A 61 2.08 15.83 1.99
C LEU A 61 2.96 16.00 0.76
N MET A 62 2.73 15.12 -0.22
CA MET A 62 3.39 15.17 -1.52
C MET A 62 2.69 16.16 -2.45
N ASP A 63 3.45 16.72 -3.38
CA ASP A 63 2.93 17.55 -4.46
C ASP A 63 1.85 16.82 -5.28
N MET A 64 0.81 17.56 -5.68
CA MET A 64 -0.33 17.01 -6.43
C MET A 64 0.08 16.50 -7.80
N ALA A 65 1.00 17.16 -8.50
CA ALA A 65 1.46 16.74 -9.82
C ALA A 65 2.29 15.45 -9.72
N THR A 66 3.11 15.29 -8.67
CA THR A 66 3.79 14.02 -8.34
C THR A 66 2.79 12.88 -8.17
N LYS A 67 1.71 13.09 -7.41
CA LYS A 67 0.67 12.06 -7.24
C LYS A 67 0.01 11.69 -8.56
N VAL A 68 -0.33 12.68 -9.39
CA VAL A 68 -1.01 12.45 -10.68
C VAL A 68 -0.12 11.66 -11.64
N ILE A 69 1.13 12.05 -11.87
CA ILE A 69 2.01 11.35 -12.82
C ILE A 69 2.30 9.92 -12.37
N VAL A 70 2.51 9.74 -11.07
CA VAL A 70 2.70 8.41 -10.48
C VAL A 70 1.45 7.55 -10.65
N MET A 71 0.27 8.10 -10.41
CA MET A 71 -0.99 7.36 -10.62
C MET A 71 -1.16 6.95 -12.08
N ILE A 72 -0.79 7.82 -13.02
CA ILE A 72 -0.79 7.51 -14.46
C ILE A 72 0.21 6.40 -14.78
N LEU A 73 1.44 6.50 -14.27
CA LEU A 73 2.49 5.49 -14.44
C LEU A 73 2.06 4.13 -13.87
N PHE A 74 1.50 4.12 -12.66
CA PHE A 74 0.97 2.94 -12.00
C PHE A 74 -0.12 2.28 -12.84
N LYS A 75 -1.09 3.07 -13.31
CA LYS A 75 -2.18 2.56 -14.16
C LYS A 75 -1.65 1.94 -15.44
N ARG A 76 -0.74 2.63 -16.15
CA ARG A 76 -0.14 2.13 -17.39
C ARG A 76 0.68 0.87 -17.17
N PHE A 77 1.46 0.82 -16.10
CA PHE A 77 2.23 -0.37 -15.76
C PHE A 77 1.28 -1.53 -15.47
N LYS A 78 0.25 -1.32 -14.65
CA LYS A 78 -0.73 -2.36 -14.33
C LYS A 78 -1.45 -2.87 -15.56
N GLU A 79 -1.89 -2.00 -16.47
CA GLU A 79 -2.54 -2.41 -17.73
C GLU A 79 -1.59 -3.23 -18.61
N ALA A 80 -0.35 -2.76 -18.80
CA ALA A 80 0.65 -3.49 -19.57
C ALA A 80 1.06 -4.82 -18.91
N TRP A 81 1.00 -4.87 -17.57
CA TRP A 81 1.25 -6.05 -16.77
C TRP A 81 0.12 -7.07 -16.93
N ASP A 82 -1.13 -6.66 -16.74
CA ASP A 82 -2.32 -7.50 -16.87
C ASP A 82 -2.43 -8.12 -18.28
N GLU A 83 -2.00 -7.40 -19.32
CA GLU A 83 -1.93 -7.93 -20.69
C GLU A 83 -0.82 -9.00 -20.87
N ARG A 84 0.30 -8.86 -20.15
CA ARG A 84 1.43 -9.80 -20.17
C ARG A 84 1.20 -11.03 -19.29
N THR A 85 0.52 -10.90 -18.16
CA THR A 85 0.25 -12.02 -17.23
C THR A 85 -0.68 -13.07 -17.83
N CYS A 86 -1.48 -12.72 -18.85
CA CYS A 86 -2.15 -13.72 -19.70
C CYS A 86 -1.20 -14.66 -20.48
N LYS A 87 0.13 -14.44 -20.46
CA LYS A 87 1.08 -15.15 -21.33
C LYS A 87 2.24 -15.88 -20.61
N ILE A 88 2.65 -15.54 -19.39
CA ILE A 88 3.83 -16.16 -18.71
C ILE A 88 3.66 -16.19 -17.18
N SER A 89 4.02 -17.30 -16.52
CA SER A 89 3.76 -17.58 -15.09
C SER A 89 4.96 -17.40 -14.14
N THR A 90 6.13 -16.93 -14.58
CA THR A 90 7.36 -16.93 -13.75
C THR A 90 7.87 -15.56 -13.33
N ASP A 91 7.53 -14.48 -14.05
CA ASP A 91 7.93 -13.11 -13.68
C ASP A 91 6.89 -12.42 -12.78
N PHE A 92 5.81 -13.15 -12.44
CA PHE A 92 4.57 -12.66 -11.84
C PHE A 92 4.77 -11.89 -10.51
N GLU A 93 5.79 -12.26 -9.74
CA GLU A 93 5.82 -11.99 -8.30
C GLU A 93 6.57 -10.70 -7.93
N GLU A 94 7.62 -10.31 -8.66
CA GLU A 94 8.41 -9.12 -8.30
C GLU A 94 7.71 -7.81 -8.69
N ALA A 95 7.07 -7.76 -9.85
CA ALA A 95 6.40 -6.56 -10.35
C ALA A 95 5.10 -6.25 -9.58
N GLU A 96 4.33 -7.27 -9.22
CA GLU A 96 3.11 -7.10 -8.42
C GLU A 96 3.45 -6.59 -7.01
N VAL A 97 4.55 -7.10 -6.43
CA VAL A 97 5.08 -6.58 -5.17
C VAL A 97 5.58 -5.15 -5.32
N ALA A 98 6.36 -4.85 -6.36
CA ALA A 98 6.83 -3.49 -6.62
C ALA A 98 5.66 -2.51 -6.73
N LEU A 99 4.61 -2.87 -7.47
CA LEU A 99 3.38 -2.09 -7.58
C LEU A 99 2.68 -1.90 -6.24
N THR A 100 2.54 -2.97 -5.46
CA THR A 100 1.88 -2.94 -4.14
C THR A 100 2.63 -2.01 -3.19
N MET A 101 3.96 -2.10 -3.16
CA MET A 101 4.81 -1.23 -2.34
C MET A 101 4.80 0.22 -2.82
N LEU A 102 4.79 0.42 -4.13
CA LEU A 102 4.66 1.74 -4.74
C LEU A 102 3.32 2.38 -4.33
N PHE A 103 2.21 1.66 -4.45
CA PHE A 103 0.89 2.13 -4.01
C PHE A 103 0.84 2.42 -2.51
N ALA A 104 1.40 1.54 -1.67
CA ALA A 104 1.48 1.74 -0.22
C ALA A 104 2.21 3.04 0.11
N LEU A 105 3.37 3.28 -0.51
CA LEU A 105 4.11 4.53 -0.39
C LEU A 105 3.28 5.75 -0.80
N PHE A 106 2.55 5.69 -1.92
CA PHE A 106 1.81 6.85 -2.43
C PHE A 106 0.51 7.16 -1.71
N SER A 107 -0.12 6.14 -1.14
CA SER A 107 -1.31 6.34 -0.32
C SER A 107 -1.01 7.10 0.98
N ASN A 108 0.27 7.18 1.40
CA ASN A 108 0.75 7.80 2.64
C ASN A 108 0.08 7.29 3.92
N SER A 109 -0.81 6.29 3.81
CA SER A 109 -1.70 5.83 4.87
C SER A 109 -1.48 4.37 5.27
N ALA A 110 -0.79 3.58 4.46
CA ALA A 110 -0.58 2.15 4.72
C ALA A 110 0.82 1.89 5.29
N ASP A 111 0.89 1.57 6.59
CA ASP A 111 2.10 0.97 7.20
C ASP A 111 2.06 -0.56 7.12
N ASP A 112 0.88 -1.11 6.89
CA ASP A 112 0.60 -2.54 6.86
C ASP A 112 0.39 -2.97 5.40
N ILE A 113 1.06 -4.06 5.00
CA ILE A 113 0.92 -4.71 3.70
C ILE A 113 0.50 -6.15 3.97
N ASP A 114 -0.58 -6.58 3.34
CA ASP A 114 -1.04 -7.96 3.37
C ASP A 114 -0.84 -8.58 1.99
N ALA A 115 -0.23 -9.76 1.96
CA ALA A 115 -0.01 -10.53 0.76
C ALA A 115 -0.77 -11.86 0.86
N LEU A 116 -1.45 -12.23 -0.22
CA LEU A 116 -2.15 -13.50 -0.33
C LEU A 116 -1.55 -14.30 -1.47
N ALA A 117 -1.14 -15.53 -1.18
CA ALA A 117 -0.56 -16.44 -2.16
C ALA A 117 -1.30 -17.78 -2.15
N ALA A 118 -1.56 -18.33 -3.35
CA ALA A 118 -2.18 -19.65 -3.50
C ALA A 118 -1.18 -20.79 -3.28
N TYR A 119 0.12 -20.54 -3.49
CA TYR A 119 1.19 -21.51 -3.40
C TYR A 119 2.33 -21.01 -2.51
N LEU A 120 3.05 -21.95 -1.90
CA LEU A 120 4.16 -21.65 -0.99
C LEU A 120 5.34 -20.97 -1.68
N ALA A 121 5.67 -21.41 -2.89
CA ALA A 121 6.73 -20.81 -3.69
C ALA A 121 6.44 -19.32 -3.93
N THR A 122 5.19 -19.02 -4.30
CA THR A 122 4.70 -17.66 -4.51
C THR A 122 4.72 -16.82 -3.24
N ALA A 123 4.31 -17.38 -2.11
CA ALA A 123 4.38 -16.69 -0.82
C ALA A 123 5.83 -16.28 -0.48
N GLN A 124 6.79 -17.20 -0.67
CA GLN A 124 8.20 -16.94 -0.38
C GLN A 124 8.79 -15.90 -1.34
N ALA A 125 8.47 -15.98 -2.63
CA ALA A 125 8.92 -15.02 -3.61
C ALA A 125 8.33 -13.62 -3.39
N MET A 126 7.05 -13.52 -3.04
CA MET A 126 6.43 -12.26 -2.65
C MET A 126 7.15 -11.63 -1.44
N LEU A 127 7.45 -12.43 -0.41
CA LEU A 127 8.20 -11.95 0.75
C LEU A 127 9.62 -11.51 0.40
N ASN A 128 10.31 -12.24 -0.48
CA ASN A 128 11.63 -11.86 -0.98
C ASN A 128 11.59 -10.55 -1.79
N GLY A 129 10.57 -10.38 -2.62
CA GLY A 129 10.31 -9.13 -3.33
C GLY A 129 10.10 -7.98 -2.35
N ILE A 130 9.22 -8.15 -1.35
CA ILE A 130 8.89 -7.11 -0.37
C ILE A 130 10.17 -6.71 0.38
N ALA A 131 10.96 -7.71 0.76
CA ALA A 131 12.25 -7.55 1.38
C ALA A 131 13.23 -6.74 0.51
N HIS A 132 13.41 -7.13 -0.76
CA HIS A 132 14.32 -6.48 -1.68
C HIS A 132 13.91 -5.01 -1.95
N PHE A 133 12.65 -4.78 -2.29
CA PHE A 133 12.14 -3.44 -2.56
C PHE A 133 12.11 -2.55 -1.32
N SER A 134 11.85 -3.10 -0.13
CA SER A 134 11.96 -2.33 1.11
C SER A 134 13.36 -1.77 1.31
N GLN A 135 14.39 -2.58 1.06
CA GLN A 135 15.78 -2.12 1.16
C GLN A 135 16.10 -1.04 0.13
N LEU A 136 15.68 -1.22 -1.13
CA LEU A 136 15.87 -0.22 -2.19
C LEU A 136 15.21 1.13 -1.85
N LEU A 137 14.07 1.08 -1.17
CA LEU A 137 13.30 2.26 -0.77
C LEU A 137 13.76 2.83 0.59
N GLY A 138 14.76 2.23 1.24
CA GLY A 138 15.21 2.64 2.57
C GLY A 138 14.19 2.36 3.69
N LEU A 139 13.20 1.50 3.44
CA LEU A 139 12.20 1.10 4.41
C LEU A 139 12.73 -0.01 5.31
N LYS A 140 12.43 0.10 6.61
CA LYS A 140 12.77 -0.92 7.59
C LYS A 140 11.55 -1.78 7.90
N ILE A 141 11.59 -3.03 7.45
CA ILE A 141 10.56 -4.02 7.79
C ILE A 141 10.69 -4.40 9.28
N ASN A 142 9.57 -4.41 10.00
CA ASN A 142 9.51 -4.91 11.37
C ASN A 142 9.18 -6.41 11.38
N MET A 143 10.22 -7.26 11.38
CA MET A 143 10.08 -8.72 11.35
C MET A 143 9.20 -9.27 12.46
N ALA A 144 9.23 -8.68 13.67
CA ALA A 144 8.43 -9.14 14.80
C ALA A 144 6.92 -8.89 14.62
N LYS A 145 6.53 -7.98 13.71
CA LYS A 145 5.14 -7.70 13.38
C LYS A 145 4.63 -8.51 12.19
N ILE A 146 5.51 -9.14 11.41
CA ILE A 146 5.09 -10.00 10.30
C ILE A 146 4.56 -11.31 10.88
N LYS A 147 3.37 -11.69 10.45
CA LYS A 147 2.70 -12.94 10.82
C LYS A 147 2.25 -13.65 9.56
N VAL A 148 2.20 -14.98 9.60
CA VAL A 148 1.70 -15.84 8.51
C VAL A 148 0.49 -16.61 9.00
N MET A 149 -0.54 -16.72 8.17
CA MET A 149 -1.76 -17.47 8.49
C MET A 149 -2.16 -18.37 7.33
N ASP A 150 -2.41 -19.65 7.62
CA ASP A 150 -2.89 -20.62 6.66
C ASP A 150 -4.43 -20.60 6.61
N LEU A 151 -5.05 -20.29 5.46
CA LEU A 151 -6.50 -20.11 5.36
C LEU A 151 -7.31 -21.41 5.24
N LYS A 152 -6.77 -22.48 4.64
CA LYS A 152 -7.54 -23.71 4.37
C LYS A 152 -6.77 -25.00 4.59
N ILE A 153 -5.48 -25.01 4.30
CA ILE A 153 -4.63 -26.18 4.43
C ILE A 153 -3.45 -25.75 5.30
N GLN A 154 -3.31 -26.40 6.46
CA GLN A 154 -2.09 -26.27 7.26
C GLN A 154 -0.97 -26.95 6.50
N PHE A 155 0.02 -26.19 6.07
CA PHE A 155 1.19 -26.76 5.44
C PHE A 155 2.33 -26.82 6.47
N CYS A 156 3.11 -27.91 6.44
CA CYS A 156 4.41 -27.99 7.11
C CYS A 156 5.47 -27.32 6.22
N TYR A 157 5.58 -26.00 6.33
CA TYR A 157 6.56 -25.18 5.62
C TYR A 157 6.99 -24.04 6.51
N GLN A 158 8.18 -23.51 6.24
CA GLN A 158 8.73 -22.34 6.91
C GLN A 158 8.97 -21.27 5.86
N LEU A 159 8.34 -20.11 6.04
CA LEU A 159 8.67 -18.92 5.27
C LEU A 159 9.79 -18.21 5.98
N VAL A 160 10.86 -17.92 5.24
CA VAL A 160 12.12 -17.46 5.81
C VAL A 160 12.68 -16.23 5.08
N PRO A 161 11.94 -15.09 5.01
CA PRO A 161 12.50 -13.87 4.47
C PRO A 161 13.73 -13.43 5.27
N TYR A 162 14.79 -13.03 4.56
CA TYR A 162 16.09 -12.68 5.16
C TYR A 162 16.75 -13.77 6.03
N GLY A 163 16.38 -15.04 5.86
CA GLY A 163 16.92 -16.11 6.69
C GLY A 163 16.34 -16.15 8.12
N GLN A 164 15.29 -15.37 8.41
CA GLN A 164 14.57 -15.42 9.68
C GLN A 164 13.18 -16.04 9.51
N GLU A 165 12.82 -16.96 10.40
CA GLU A 165 11.51 -17.61 10.39
C GLU A 165 10.39 -16.66 10.85
N LEU A 166 9.26 -16.73 10.15
CA LEU A 166 8.06 -15.97 10.50
C LEU A 166 7.17 -16.73 11.49
N GLU A 167 6.55 -15.98 12.40
CA GLU A 167 5.56 -16.53 13.31
C GLU A 167 4.27 -16.90 12.57
N LYS A 168 3.82 -18.13 12.77
CA LYS A 168 2.51 -18.60 12.30
C LYS A 168 1.44 -18.29 13.34
N VAL A 169 0.32 -17.75 12.88
CA VAL A 169 -0.84 -17.42 13.71
C VAL A 169 -2.11 -18.02 13.12
N ASP A 170 -3.03 -18.43 13.98
CA ASP A 170 -4.34 -18.92 13.57
C ASP A 170 -5.37 -17.80 13.35
N SER A 171 -4.96 -16.54 13.58
CA SER A 171 -5.81 -15.36 13.41
C SER A 171 -5.00 -14.08 13.56
N PHE A 172 -5.39 -13.01 12.89
CA PHE A 172 -4.83 -11.67 13.11
C PHE A 172 -5.89 -10.58 12.96
N ALA A 173 -5.60 -9.41 13.51
CA ALA A 173 -6.46 -8.24 13.38
C ALA A 173 -6.06 -7.44 12.14
N TYR A 174 -6.99 -7.25 11.20
CA TYR A 174 -6.83 -6.48 9.98
C TYR A 174 -7.93 -5.42 9.88
N LEU A 175 -7.56 -4.14 9.78
CA LEU A 175 -8.50 -3.01 9.72
C LEU A 175 -9.59 -3.04 10.82
N GLY A 176 -9.26 -3.56 11.99
CA GLY A 176 -10.18 -3.70 13.13
C GLY A 176 -11.17 -4.86 13.02
N LEU A 177 -11.00 -5.77 12.06
CA LEU A 177 -11.65 -7.06 11.94
C LEU A 177 -10.67 -8.16 12.30
N ARG A 178 -11.11 -9.20 13.00
CA ARG A 178 -10.33 -10.40 13.30
C ARG A 178 -10.55 -11.39 12.16
N ILE A 179 -9.51 -11.59 11.36
CA ILE A 179 -9.51 -12.61 10.31
C ILE A 179 -9.05 -13.93 10.93
N ASP A 180 -9.80 -14.99 10.67
CA ASP A 180 -9.41 -16.37 10.97
C ASP A 180 -9.67 -17.28 9.74
N PRO A 181 -9.07 -18.48 9.69
CA PRO A 181 -9.23 -19.41 8.57
C PRO A 181 -10.68 -19.84 8.30
N ARG A 182 -11.58 -19.65 9.26
CA ARG A 182 -12.99 -20.04 9.15
C ARG A 182 -13.86 -18.93 8.56
N GLY A 183 -13.34 -17.71 8.42
CA GLY A 183 -14.01 -16.59 7.77
C GLY A 183 -15.24 -16.06 8.52
N GLY A 184 -15.36 -16.34 9.83
CA GLY A 184 -16.52 -15.96 10.63
C GLY A 184 -16.50 -14.48 11.04
N CYS A 185 -17.54 -13.72 10.68
CA CYS A 185 -17.66 -12.29 11.05
C CYS A 185 -18.45 -12.06 12.35
N ASP A 186 -19.13 -13.07 12.88
CA ASP A 186 -20.10 -12.94 13.97
C ASP A 186 -19.45 -12.42 15.26
N GLN A 187 -18.24 -12.90 15.56
CA GLN A 187 -17.47 -12.46 16.73
C GLN A 187 -17.04 -10.99 16.61
N ASP A 188 -16.74 -10.51 15.41
CA ASP A 188 -16.37 -9.12 15.16
C ASP A 188 -17.57 -8.18 15.28
N VAL A 189 -18.74 -8.61 14.80
CA VAL A 189 -20.00 -7.88 15.01
C VAL A 189 -20.26 -7.74 16.50
N GLN A 190 -20.14 -8.83 17.27
CA GLN A 190 -20.34 -8.80 18.71
C GLN A 190 -19.31 -7.91 19.43
N ASN A 191 -18.04 -7.95 19.03
CA ASN A 191 -16.99 -7.10 19.59
C ASN A 191 -17.23 -5.61 19.33
N ARG A 192 -17.77 -5.25 18.16
CA ARG A 192 -18.13 -3.86 17.82
C ARG A 192 -19.32 -3.37 18.63
N ILE A 193 -20.34 -4.21 18.82
CA ILE A 193 -21.49 -3.91 19.69
C ILE A 193 -20.99 -3.64 21.12
N ASN A 194 -20.14 -4.52 21.66
CA ASN A 194 -19.64 -4.38 23.03
C ASN A 194 -18.80 -3.12 23.21
N LYS A 195 -17.92 -2.78 22.25
CA LYS A 195 -17.13 -1.53 22.29
C LYS A 195 -17.99 -0.28 22.20
N ALA A 196 -19.04 -0.30 21.37
CA ALA A 196 -19.99 0.81 21.30
C ALA A 196 -20.71 0.99 22.63
N GLN A 197 -21.17 -0.11 23.24
CA GLN A 197 -21.82 -0.08 24.55
C GLN A 197 -20.93 0.51 25.65
N THR A 198 -19.62 0.28 25.61
CA THR A 198 -18.68 0.85 26.61
C THR A 198 -18.43 2.35 26.46
N ILE A 199 -18.73 2.93 25.30
CA ILE A 199 -18.57 4.38 25.05
C ILE A 199 -19.81 5.16 25.50
N PHE A 200 -20.98 4.51 25.53
CA PHE A 200 -22.27 5.11 25.90
C PHE A 200 -22.72 4.77 27.34
N SER A 201 -21.86 4.13 28.13
CA SER A 201 -22.05 3.84 29.56
C SER A 201 -21.20 4.77 30.42
#